data_AF-A0A1M5J743-F1
#
_entry.id   AF-A0A1M5J743-F1
#
_cell.length_a   1.000
_cell.length_b   1.000
_cell.length_c   1.000
_cell.angle_alpha   90.00
_cell.angle_beta   90.00
_cell.angle_gamma   90.00
#
_symmetry.space_group_name_H-M   'P 1'
#
loop_
_entity.id
_entity.type
_entity.pdbx_description
1 polymer ?
#
loop_
_entity_poly.entity_id
_entity_poly.type
_entity_poly.pdbx_seq_one_letter_code
_entity_poly.pdbx_strand_id
1 'polypeptide(L)'
;MKTKIFLSFLTLLFLFNCKKETDKNVKMKSNSSVQISSEKDSLNTNHISKKISPSPFTDDHLALENVLVNGNDIILSKAKFGKIYPKHDSVKTELWECGSAFDWLDKEWMEKTYGKDLVNFDGKITTFYVNHAEFNSDNHIILFSQAQADKNDFEIKSHHITLNKNTTINKFQKLFPKLKKDETDQKNVVSFRIPVAKDGEDSFIFYFKDGKLESFYLWWLLC
;
A
#
# COMPACT_ATOMS: atom_id res chain seq x y z
N MET A 1 59.48 -3.43 22.89
CA MET A 1 60.03 -4.81 22.97
C MET A 1 59.29 -5.59 24.05
N LYS A 2 58.57 -6.64 23.67
CA LYS A 2 58.42 -7.96 24.33
C LYS A 2 57.17 -8.65 23.77
N THR A 3 57.42 -9.43 22.74
CA THR A 3 56.59 -10.49 22.16
C THR A 3 56.30 -11.57 23.20
N LYS A 4 55.07 -12.11 23.22
CA LYS A 4 54.82 -13.56 23.42
C LYS A 4 53.54 -13.99 22.69
N ILE A 5 53.76 -14.72 21.60
CA ILE A 5 52.84 -15.64 20.94
C ILE A 5 52.76 -16.89 21.82
N PHE A 6 51.58 -17.46 22.05
CA PHE A 6 51.45 -18.91 22.15
C PHE A 6 50.08 -19.38 21.63
N LEU A 7 50.20 -20.14 20.56
CA LEU A 7 49.23 -20.95 19.85
C LEU A 7 48.89 -22.19 20.69
N SER A 8 47.63 -22.64 20.73
CA SER A 8 47.34 -24.08 20.54
C SER A 8 45.85 -24.34 20.34
N PHE A 9 45.56 -25.01 19.23
CA PHE A 9 44.37 -25.76 18.90
C PHE A 9 44.02 -26.82 19.97
N LEU A 10 42.72 -27.13 20.11
CA LEU A 10 42.26 -28.52 20.05
C LEU A 10 40.77 -28.59 19.67
N THR A 11 40.52 -29.06 18.46
CA THR A 11 39.26 -29.65 18.02
C THR A 11 39.13 -31.06 18.63
N LEU A 12 37.94 -31.44 19.10
CA LEU A 12 37.52 -32.84 18.98
C LEU A 12 35.99 -32.98 18.94
N LEU A 13 35.56 -33.71 17.91
CA LEU A 13 34.21 -34.15 17.58
C LEU A 13 33.61 -35.06 18.66
N PHE A 14 32.31 -34.90 18.92
CA PHE A 14 31.44 -36.04 19.24
C PHE A 14 30.21 -35.99 18.33
N LEU A 15 30.27 -36.81 17.29
CA LEU A 15 29.11 -37.30 16.55
C LEU A 15 28.55 -38.55 17.25
N PHE A 16 27.25 -38.77 17.02
CA PHE A 16 26.46 -39.99 17.27
C PHE A 16 25.85 -40.18 18.67
N ASN A 17 24.52 -40.03 18.74
CA ASN A 17 23.71 -41.24 18.79
C ASN A 17 22.31 -41.05 18.19
N CYS A 18 22.12 -41.65 17.03
CA CYS A 18 20.82 -41.99 16.45
C CYS A 18 20.35 -43.28 17.14
N LYS A 19 19.11 -43.33 17.65
CA LYS A 19 18.48 -44.62 17.96
C LYS A 19 17.01 -44.56 17.57
N LYS A 20 16.69 -45.32 16.52
CA LYS A 20 15.34 -45.63 16.05
C LYS A 20 15.05 -47.11 16.37
N GLU A 21 13.75 -47.39 16.48
CA GLU A 21 13.05 -48.68 16.56
C GLU A 21 12.98 -49.42 17.91
N THR A 22 11.76 -49.57 18.42
CA THR A 22 11.04 -50.86 18.25
C THR A 22 9.53 -50.71 18.46
N ASP A 23 8.76 -51.24 17.51
CA ASP A 23 7.36 -51.59 17.63
C ASP A 23 7.12 -52.59 18.78
N LYS A 24 6.06 -52.36 19.57
CA LYS A 24 5.36 -53.44 20.28
C LYS A 24 3.85 -53.26 20.19
N ASN A 25 3.27 -54.20 19.45
CA ASN A 25 1.87 -54.58 19.43
C ASN A 25 1.26 -54.68 20.84
N VAL A 26 0.16 -53.97 21.08
CA VAL A 26 -0.89 -54.39 22.02
C VAL A 26 -2.21 -54.38 21.28
N LYS A 27 -2.70 -55.59 20.96
CA LYS A 27 -4.09 -55.85 20.61
C LYS A 27 -4.94 -55.66 21.87
N MET A 28 -5.90 -54.74 21.84
CA MET A 28 -7.09 -54.86 22.67
C MET A 28 -8.30 -54.41 21.86
N LYS A 29 -9.17 -55.38 21.58
CA LYS A 29 -10.49 -55.20 20.95
C LYS A 29 -11.33 -54.25 21.82
N SER A 30 -11.91 -53.22 21.22
CA SER A 30 -13.30 -52.87 21.49
C SER A 30 -13.95 -52.34 20.21
N ASN A 31 -15.10 -52.92 19.89
CA ASN A 31 -15.93 -52.55 18.77
C ASN A 31 -16.45 -51.12 18.98
N SER A 32 -16.21 -50.23 18.03
CA SER A 32 -17.16 -49.17 17.70
C SER A 32 -17.09 -48.89 16.22
N SER A 33 -18.25 -49.08 15.59
CA SER A 33 -18.53 -48.93 14.17
C SER A 33 -18.10 -47.56 13.65
N VAL A 34 -17.19 -47.58 12.69
CA VAL A 34 -16.89 -46.46 11.80
C VAL A 34 -18.09 -46.27 10.87
N GLN A 35 -18.95 -45.29 11.15
CA GLN A 35 -19.83 -44.69 10.16
C GLN A 35 -19.04 -43.59 9.45
N ILE A 36 -18.49 -43.91 8.27
CA ILE A 36 -18.07 -42.89 7.30
C ILE A 36 -19.37 -42.29 6.77
N SER A 37 -19.78 -41.16 7.34
CA SER A 37 -20.72 -40.26 6.69
C SER A 37 -19.99 -39.62 5.50
N SER A 38 -20.26 -40.15 4.31
CA SER A 38 -19.87 -39.52 3.05
C SER A 38 -20.82 -38.34 2.79
N GLU A 39 -20.59 -37.21 3.44
CA GLU A 39 -21.21 -35.96 3.02
C GLU A 39 -20.46 -35.48 1.77
N LYS A 40 -20.99 -35.88 0.61
CA LYS A 40 -20.74 -35.20 -0.65
C LYS A 40 -21.31 -33.79 -0.50
N ASP A 41 -20.52 -32.90 0.08
CA ASP A 41 -20.86 -31.50 0.04
C ASP A 41 -20.65 -30.99 -1.37
N SER A 42 -21.78 -30.62 -1.94
CA SER A 42 -21.97 -30.13 -3.29
C SER A 42 -21.00 -29.00 -3.60
N LEU A 43 -20.10 -29.26 -4.55
CA LEU A 43 -19.58 -28.25 -5.46
C LEU A 43 -20.78 -27.58 -6.16
N ASN A 44 -21.32 -26.53 -5.55
CA ASN A 44 -22.08 -25.54 -6.29
C ASN A 44 -22.17 -24.22 -5.53
N THR A 45 -21.28 -23.31 -5.86
CA THR A 45 -21.75 -22.00 -6.30
C THR A 45 -20.67 -21.40 -7.18
N ASN A 46 -20.90 -21.46 -8.49
CA ASN A 46 -20.43 -20.43 -9.39
C ASN A 46 -21.00 -19.11 -8.86
N HIS A 47 -20.27 -18.47 -7.96
CA HIS A 47 -20.49 -17.07 -7.63
C HIS A 47 -20.08 -16.33 -8.89
N ILE A 48 -21.04 -16.16 -9.82
CA ILE A 48 -20.98 -15.10 -10.81
C ILE A 48 -20.97 -13.83 -9.96
N SER A 49 -19.77 -13.37 -9.63
CA SER A 49 -19.51 -12.03 -9.12
C SER A 49 -20.21 -11.10 -10.08
N LYS A 50 -21.39 -10.59 -9.70
CA LYS A 50 -22.04 -9.51 -10.44
C LYS A 50 -21.01 -8.39 -10.45
N LYS A 51 -20.39 -8.17 -11.61
CA LYS A 51 -19.49 -7.04 -11.81
C LYS A 51 -20.32 -5.79 -11.56
N ILE A 52 -20.16 -5.21 -10.37
CA ILE A 52 -20.91 -4.01 -9.99
C ILE A 52 -20.45 -2.91 -10.94
N SER A 53 -21.41 -2.25 -11.60
CA SER A 53 -21.10 -1.16 -12.50
C SER A 53 -20.60 0.05 -11.70
N PRO A 54 -19.60 0.79 -12.19
CA PRO A 54 -19.24 2.08 -11.62
C PRO A 54 -20.45 3.01 -11.57
N SER A 55 -20.60 3.76 -10.48
CA SER A 55 -21.59 4.85 -10.34
C SER A 55 -20.91 6.22 -10.43
N PRO A 56 -21.62 7.28 -10.86
CA PRO A 56 -21.08 8.63 -10.82
C PRO A 56 -20.77 9.06 -9.39
N PHE A 57 -19.58 9.62 -9.18
CA PHE A 57 -19.15 10.26 -7.96
C PHE A 57 -19.62 11.71 -7.94
N THR A 58 -20.46 12.06 -6.97
CA THR A 58 -21.07 13.39 -6.84
C THR A 58 -20.76 14.08 -5.52
N ASP A 59 -19.92 13.47 -4.69
CA ASP A 59 -19.51 14.06 -3.42
C ASP A 59 -18.51 15.19 -3.67
N ASP A 60 -18.48 16.15 -2.76
CA ASP A 60 -17.63 17.34 -2.90
C ASP A 60 -16.17 17.08 -2.48
N HIS A 61 -15.90 15.93 -1.84
CA HIS A 61 -14.57 15.49 -1.41
C HIS A 61 -14.46 13.96 -1.43
N LEU A 62 -13.24 13.46 -1.55
CA LEU A 62 -12.91 12.03 -1.55
C LEU A 62 -11.95 11.73 -0.39
N ALA A 63 -12.49 11.15 0.67
CA ALA A 63 -11.69 10.79 1.84
C ALA A 63 -10.67 9.68 1.52
N LEU A 64 -9.49 9.73 2.15
CA LEU A 64 -8.36 8.85 1.85
C LEU A 64 -8.71 7.37 2.02
N GLU A 65 -9.52 7.04 3.03
CA GLU A 65 -9.96 5.68 3.34
C GLU A 65 -10.83 5.06 2.24
N ASN A 66 -11.40 5.86 1.33
CA ASN A 66 -12.19 5.37 0.20
C ASN A 66 -11.35 5.06 -1.04
N VAL A 67 -10.06 5.36 -1.01
CA VAL A 67 -9.15 5.23 -2.14
C VAL A 67 -8.28 3.99 -2.02
N LEU A 68 -8.09 3.30 -3.14
CA LEU A 68 -7.05 2.29 -3.30
C LEU A 68 -6.14 2.65 -4.49
N VAL A 69 -4.88 2.26 -4.39
CA VAL A 69 -3.93 2.22 -5.50
C VAL A 69 -3.48 0.78 -5.68
N ASN A 70 -3.70 0.23 -6.88
CA ASN A 70 -3.45 -1.18 -7.20
C ASN A 70 -4.12 -2.14 -6.20
N GLY A 71 -5.38 -1.87 -5.83
CA GLY A 71 -6.12 -2.65 -4.84
C GLY A 71 -5.64 -2.52 -3.38
N ASN A 72 -4.71 -1.62 -3.06
CA ASN A 72 -4.18 -1.41 -1.71
C ASN A 72 -4.54 -0.03 -1.17
N ASP A 73 -4.77 0.07 0.14
CA ASP A 73 -4.98 1.37 0.80
C ASP A 73 -3.80 2.30 0.56
N ILE A 74 -4.07 3.60 0.42
CA ILE A 74 -3.05 4.61 0.17
C ILE A 74 -2.22 4.98 1.41
N ILE A 75 -2.68 4.58 2.60
CA ILE A 75 -1.92 4.63 3.86
C ILE A 75 -1.68 3.20 4.30
N LEU A 76 -0.40 2.84 4.46
CA LEU A 76 0.03 1.49 4.80
C LEU A 76 0.97 1.53 6.00
N SER A 77 0.95 0.49 6.83
CA SER A 77 2.07 0.26 7.73
C SER A 77 3.31 -0.14 6.92
N LYS A 78 4.50 0.20 7.42
CA LYS A 78 5.78 -0.19 6.81
C LYS A 78 5.88 -1.71 6.57
N ALA A 79 5.35 -2.51 7.49
CA ALA A 79 5.31 -3.97 7.36
C ALA A 79 4.38 -4.46 6.23
N LYS A 80 3.20 -3.83 6.06
CA LYS A 80 2.27 -4.17 4.95
C LYS A 80 2.89 -3.75 3.61
N PHE A 81 3.48 -2.56 3.54
CA PHE A 81 4.18 -2.07 2.35
C PHE A 81 5.28 -3.04 1.91
N GLY A 82 6.17 -3.47 2.81
CA GLY A 82 7.24 -4.42 2.48
C GLY A 82 6.76 -5.81 2.05
N LYS A 83 5.53 -6.20 2.38
CA LYS A 83 4.90 -7.44 1.87
C LYS A 83 4.35 -7.28 0.46
N ILE A 84 3.76 -6.13 0.16
CA ILE A 84 3.19 -5.83 -1.16
C ILE A 84 4.32 -5.55 -2.17
N TYR A 85 5.33 -4.79 -1.72
CA TYR A 85 6.43 -4.30 -2.54
C TYR A 85 7.78 -4.72 -1.92
N PRO A 86 8.19 -5.99 -2.03
CA PRO A 86 9.45 -6.47 -1.45
C PRO A 86 10.71 -5.96 -2.16
N LYS A 87 10.55 -5.33 -3.33
CA LYS A 87 11.62 -4.74 -4.14
C LYS A 87 11.24 -3.31 -4.49
N HIS A 88 12.23 -2.42 -4.46
CA HIS A 88 12.06 -1.00 -4.80
C HIS A 88 12.97 -0.65 -5.98
N ASP A 89 12.49 0.23 -6.85
CA ASP A 89 13.28 0.76 -7.97
C ASP A 89 14.36 1.71 -7.44
N SER A 90 13.98 2.54 -6.46
CA SER A 90 14.92 3.36 -5.69
C SER A 90 14.33 3.77 -4.34
N VAL A 91 15.21 4.19 -3.43
CA VAL A 91 14.86 4.73 -2.12
C VAL A 91 15.72 5.96 -1.87
N LYS A 92 15.10 7.06 -1.44
CA LYS A 92 15.76 8.33 -1.16
C LYS A 92 15.25 8.88 0.17
N THR A 93 16.14 9.44 0.98
CA THR A 93 15.75 10.16 2.20
C THR A 93 16.22 11.59 2.07
N GLU A 94 15.31 12.54 2.23
CA GLU A 94 15.60 13.97 2.13
C GLU A 94 14.80 14.78 3.13
N LEU A 95 15.27 16.00 3.39
CA LEU A 95 14.57 16.96 4.23
C LEU A 95 13.36 17.51 3.47
N TRP A 96 12.18 17.48 4.08
CA TRP A 96 11.02 18.20 3.56
C TRP A 96 11.15 19.68 3.95
N GLU A 97 11.17 20.57 2.96
CA GLU A 97 11.46 21.99 3.19
C GLU A 97 10.30 22.76 3.84
N CYS A 98 9.06 22.29 3.69
CA CYS A 98 7.89 22.87 4.35
C CYS A 98 6.83 21.82 4.71
N GLY A 99 6.43 21.81 5.98
CA GLY A 99 5.38 20.97 6.53
C GLY A 99 5.60 19.47 6.33
N SER A 100 4.65 18.68 6.83
CA SER A 100 4.61 17.25 6.61
C SER A 100 3.18 16.73 6.75
N ALA A 101 2.69 15.99 5.77
CA ALA A 101 1.37 15.37 5.86
C ALA A 101 1.24 14.42 7.07
N PHE A 102 2.36 13.87 7.54
CA PHE A 102 2.42 12.97 8.70
C PHE A 102 2.12 13.67 10.01
N ASP A 103 2.34 14.98 10.11
CA ASP A 103 2.08 15.77 11.32
C ASP A 103 0.58 15.72 11.70
N TRP A 104 -0.28 15.53 10.70
CA TRP A 104 -1.71 15.31 10.88
C TRP A 104 -2.09 13.83 10.78
N LEU A 105 -1.63 13.12 9.75
CA LEU A 105 -2.04 11.73 9.47
C LEU A 105 -1.59 10.73 10.54
N ASP A 106 -0.44 10.98 11.17
CA ASP A 106 0.15 10.11 12.18
C ASP A 106 0.48 10.88 13.45
N LYS A 107 -0.35 11.90 13.73
CA LYS A 107 -0.15 12.86 14.82
C LYS A 107 0.16 12.19 16.16
N GLU A 108 -0.60 11.18 16.55
CA GLU A 108 -0.41 10.52 17.85
C GLU A 108 0.99 9.88 17.96
N TRP A 109 1.44 9.19 16.91
CA TRP A 109 2.76 8.59 16.89
C TRP A 109 3.86 9.64 16.81
N MET A 110 3.68 10.67 15.98
CA MET A 110 4.61 11.79 15.82
C MET A 110 4.79 12.54 17.15
N GLU A 111 3.71 12.92 17.82
CA GLU A 111 3.76 13.60 19.13
C GLU A 111 4.39 12.71 20.21
N LYS A 112 4.10 11.41 20.21
CA LYS A 112 4.70 10.45 21.16
C LYS A 112 6.20 10.29 20.93
N THR A 113 6.65 10.32 19.68
CA THR A 113 8.05 10.05 19.30
C THR A 113 8.91 11.30 19.41
N TYR A 114 8.41 12.46 18.98
CA TYR A 114 9.18 13.70 18.83
C TYR A 114 8.73 14.83 19.77
N GLY A 115 7.59 14.68 20.45
CA GLY A 115 6.96 15.71 21.30
C GLY A 115 5.86 16.49 20.56
N LYS A 116 4.99 17.18 21.30
CA LYS A 116 3.82 17.90 20.74
C LYS A 116 4.17 18.94 19.68
N ASP A 117 5.29 19.63 19.87
CA ASP A 117 5.75 20.69 18.96
C ASP A 117 6.73 20.15 17.90
N LEU A 118 6.87 18.82 17.80
CA LEU A 118 7.75 18.11 16.85
C LEU A 118 9.19 18.64 16.79
N VAL A 119 9.68 19.28 17.86
CA VAL A 119 10.98 19.99 17.91
C VAL A 119 12.17 19.07 17.55
N ASN A 120 12.03 17.77 17.80
CA ASN A 120 13.06 16.78 17.53
C ASN A 120 12.88 16.04 16.19
N PHE A 121 11.81 16.32 15.45
CA PHE A 121 11.64 15.77 14.11
C PHE A 121 12.57 16.53 13.17
N ASP A 122 13.52 15.81 12.57
CA ASP A 122 14.54 16.40 11.69
C ASP A 122 14.02 16.68 10.27
N GLY A 123 12.71 16.59 10.07
CA GLY A 123 12.02 16.83 8.80
C GLY A 123 12.34 15.82 7.71
N LYS A 124 13.09 14.74 7.99
CA LYS A 124 13.48 13.79 6.96
C LYS A 124 12.37 12.83 6.63
N ILE A 125 12.04 12.75 5.35
CA ILE A 125 11.09 11.82 4.77
C ILE A 125 11.83 10.85 3.86
N THR A 126 11.46 9.57 3.94
CA THR A 126 11.96 8.54 3.03
C THR A 126 10.94 8.30 1.93
N THR A 127 11.36 8.53 0.70
CA THR A 127 10.61 8.28 -0.52
C THR A 127 11.01 6.93 -1.13
N PHE A 128 10.02 6.11 -1.44
CA PHE A 128 10.14 4.82 -2.10
C PHE A 128 9.54 4.92 -3.50
N TYR A 129 10.31 4.52 -4.51
CA TYR A 129 9.84 4.38 -5.88
C TYR A 129 9.62 2.91 -6.19
N VAL A 130 8.41 2.56 -6.62
CA VAL A 130 8.02 1.20 -6.98
C VAL A 130 7.04 1.22 -8.14
N ASN A 131 7.37 0.57 -9.26
CA ASN A 131 6.48 0.42 -10.41
C ASN A 131 5.88 1.75 -10.91
N HIS A 132 6.72 2.78 -11.02
CA HIS A 132 6.30 4.15 -11.38
C HIS A 132 5.30 4.79 -10.41
N ALA A 133 5.26 4.33 -9.16
CA ALA A 133 4.57 4.97 -8.06
C ALA A 133 5.57 5.44 -7.00
N GLU A 134 5.23 6.55 -6.35
CA GLU A 134 5.99 7.17 -5.27
C GLU A 134 5.21 7.06 -3.97
N PHE A 135 5.92 6.68 -2.91
CA PHE A 135 5.39 6.61 -1.56
C PHE A 135 6.35 7.28 -0.59
N ASN A 136 5.82 8.03 0.38
CA ASN A 136 6.59 8.76 1.38
C ASN A 136 6.43 8.12 2.76
N SER A 137 7.42 8.29 3.63
CA SER A 137 7.41 7.72 4.97
C SER A 137 8.13 8.60 5.99
N ASP A 138 7.50 8.74 7.16
CA ASP A 138 8.08 9.26 8.41
C ASP A 138 8.79 8.17 9.26
N ASN A 139 8.93 6.97 8.70
CA ASN A 139 9.39 5.70 9.29
C ASN A 139 8.34 4.81 9.95
N HIS A 140 7.16 5.32 10.30
CA HIS A 140 6.10 4.52 10.93
C HIS A 140 5.07 4.08 9.90
N ILE A 141 4.52 5.03 9.15
CA ILE A 141 3.57 4.77 8.08
C ILE A 141 4.17 5.07 6.71
N ILE A 142 3.52 4.54 5.69
CA ILE A 142 3.81 4.77 4.27
C ILE A 142 2.58 5.40 3.65
N LEU A 143 2.76 6.56 3.02
CA LEU A 143 1.72 7.32 2.36
C LEU A 143 1.98 7.35 0.86
N PHE A 144 0.98 6.99 0.06
CA PHE A 144 0.98 7.19 -1.38
C PHE A 144 1.15 8.69 -1.73
N SER A 145 1.99 9.00 -2.72
CA SER A 145 2.16 10.36 -3.22
C SER A 145 1.70 10.51 -4.67
N GLN A 146 2.25 9.73 -5.60
CA GLN A 146 1.91 9.84 -7.02
C GLN A 146 2.11 8.52 -7.75
N ALA A 147 1.45 8.33 -8.88
CA ALA A 147 1.74 7.23 -9.80
C ALA A 147 1.45 7.55 -11.26
N GLN A 148 2.17 6.86 -12.13
CA GLN A 148 1.86 6.77 -13.55
C GLN A 148 0.75 5.74 -13.81
N ALA A 149 -0.26 6.11 -14.57
CA ALA A 149 -1.42 5.27 -14.85
C ALA A 149 -1.12 4.13 -15.83
N ASP A 150 0.07 4.08 -16.41
CA ASP A 150 0.52 3.04 -17.34
C ASP A 150 0.73 1.67 -16.65
N LYS A 151 1.12 1.73 -15.37
CA LYS A 151 1.37 0.60 -14.47
C LYS A 151 0.45 0.55 -13.26
N ASN A 152 -0.28 1.63 -12.98
CA ASN A 152 -1.04 1.75 -11.75
C ASN A 152 -2.50 2.08 -11.99
N ASP A 153 -3.35 1.51 -11.13
CA ASP A 153 -4.79 1.75 -11.10
C ASP A 153 -5.14 2.56 -9.84
N PHE A 154 -6.03 3.54 -10.01
CA PHE A 154 -6.64 4.30 -8.92
C PHE A 154 -8.10 3.88 -8.76
N GLU A 155 -8.53 3.57 -7.55
CA GLU A 155 -9.86 3.05 -7.29
C GLU A 155 -10.60 3.83 -6.20
N ILE A 156 -11.91 4.04 -6.39
CA ILE A 156 -12.81 4.59 -5.38
C ILE A 156 -13.77 3.48 -4.95
N LYS A 157 -13.53 2.93 -3.76
CA LYS A 157 -14.24 1.75 -3.23
C LYS A 157 -15.76 1.94 -3.21
N SER A 158 -16.20 3.10 -2.72
CA SER A 158 -17.62 3.41 -2.52
C SER A 158 -18.43 3.50 -3.82
N HIS A 159 -17.78 3.71 -4.96
CA HIS A 159 -18.44 3.95 -6.25
C HIS A 159 -18.05 2.92 -7.33
N HIS A 160 -17.24 1.92 -6.97
CA HIS A 160 -16.71 0.91 -7.90
C HIS A 160 -16.04 1.54 -9.14
N ILE A 161 -15.40 2.70 -8.96
CA ILE A 161 -14.68 3.40 -10.02
C ILE A 161 -13.24 2.89 -10.01
N THR A 162 -12.76 2.50 -11.19
CA THR A 162 -11.33 2.22 -11.44
C THR A 162 -10.85 3.10 -12.60
N LEU A 163 -9.77 3.82 -12.36
CA LEU A 163 -9.11 4.71 -13.32
C LEU A 163 -7.71 4.15 -13.64
N ASN A 164 -7.36 4.14 -14.92
CA ASN A 164 -6.08 3.65 -15.41
C ASN A 164 -5.73 4.34 -16.74
N LYS A 165 -4.63 3.95 -17.39
CA LYS A 165 -4.20 4.52 -18.69
C LYS A 165 -5.26 4.54 -19.80
N ASN A 166 -6.27 3.68 -19.72
CA ASN A 166 -7.35 3.62 -20.72
C ASN A 166 -8.51 4.56 -20.38
N THR A 167 -8.49 5.21 -19.23
CA THR A 167 -9.47 6.24 -18.87
C THR A 167 -9.26 7.46 -19.74
N THR A 168 -10.23 7.74 -20.61
CA THR A 168 -10.31 8.97 -21.38
C THR A 168 -10.97 10.08 -20.58
N ILE A 169 -10.73 11.35 -20.93
CA ILE A 169 -11.44 12.52 -20.35
C ILE A 169 -12.97 12.32 -20.38
N ASN A 170 -13.54 11.92 -21.53
CA ASN A 170 -14.99 11.73 -21.66
C ASN A 170 -15.55 10.66 -20.70
N LYS A 171 -14.80 9.59 -20.46
CA LYS A 171 -15.17 8.55 -19.49
C LYS A 171 -15.06 9.09 -18.06
N PHE A 172 -13.99 9.82 -17.76
CA PHE A 172 -13.78 10.45 -16.47
C PHE A 172 -14.90 11.43 -16.14
N GLN A 173 -15.24 12.36 -17.02
CA GLN A 173 -16.30 13.35 -16.78
C GLN A 173 -17.70 12.73 -16.62
N LYS A 174 -17.96 11.55 -17.20
CA LYS A 174 -19.19 10.79 -16.93
C LYS A 174 -19.22 10.23 -15.51
N LEU A 175 -18.06 9.82 -14.99
CA LEU A 175 -17.91 9.32 -13.62
C LEU A 175 -17.85 10.46 -12.61
N PHE A 176 -17.41 11.66 -13.01
CA PHE A 176 -17.24 12.81 -12.13
C PHE A 176 -17.92 14.07 -12.71
N PRO A 177 -19.26 14.09 -12.80
CA PRO A 177 -19.99 15.12 -13.55
C PRO A 177 -19.90 16.53 -12.94
N LYS A 178 -19.52 16.65 -11.66
CA LYS A 178 -19.38 17.94 -10.98
C LYS A 178 -17.97 18.54 -11.07
N LEU A 179 -16.97 17.75 -11.46
CA LEU A 179 -15.59 18.23 -11.48
C LEU A 179 -15.33 19.13 -12.67
N LYS A 180 -14.67 20.24 -12.41
CA LYS A 180 -14.22 21.16 -13.44
C LYS A 180 -12.87 20.69 -13.98
N LYS A 181 -12.68 20.91 -15.27
CA LYS A 181 -11.40 20.70 -15.95
C LYS A 181 -10.55 21.94 -15.71
N ASP A 182 -9.36 21.73 -15.16
CA ASP A 182 -8.35 22.76 -15.01
C ASP A 182 -7.39 22.71 -16.20
N GLU A 183 -7.13 23.86 -16.82
CA GLU A 183 -6.09 23.98 -17.84
C GLU A 183 -4.71 24.00 -17.15
N THR A 184 -3.71 23.48 -17.83
CA THR A 184 -2.31 23.54 -17.38
C THR A 184 -1.49 24.34 -18.38
N ASP A 185 -0.31 24.79 -17.97
CA ASP A 185 0.63 25.48 -18.88
C ASP A 185 1.23 24.54 -19.94
N GLN A 186 1.02 23.23 -19.80
CA GLN A 186 1.53 22.23 -20.73
C GLN A 186 0.52 21.94 -21.85
N LYS A 187 1.03 21.91 -23.08
CA LYS A 187 0.21 21.61 -24.26
C LYS A 187 -0.43 20.22 -24.15
N ASN A 188 -1.73 20.15 -24.45
CA ASN A 188 -2.55 18.93 -24.42
C ASN A 188 -2.65 18.26 -23.03
N VAL A 189 -2.26 18.95 -21.96
CA VAL A 189 -2.38 18.45 -20.59
C VAL A 189 -3.47 19.23 -19.86
N VAL A 190 -4.38 18.50 -19.25
CA VAL A 190 -5.45 19.05 -18.40
C VAL A 190 -5.47 18.29 -17.09
N SER A 191 -5.97 18.91 -16.02
CA SER A 191 -6.12 18.24 -14.74
C SER A 191 -7.54 18.32 -14.20
N PHE A 192 -7.86 17.39 -13.30
CA PHE A 192 -9.05 17.43 -12.46
C PHE A 192 -8.63 17.28 -11.01
N ARG A 193 -9.28 17.99 -10.10
CA ARG A 193 -8.98 17.95 -8.67
C ARG A 193 -10.19 17.49 -7.87
N ILE A 194 -9.95 16.64 -6.88
CA ILE A 194 -10.95 16.24 -5.88
C ILE A 194 -10.35 16.49 -4.50
N PRO A 195 -10.91 17.41 -3.70
CA PRO A 195 -10.44 17.64 -2.34
C PRO A 195 -10.48 16.36 -1.50
N VAL A 196 -9.51 16.17 -0.61
CA VAL A 196 -9.47 15.04 0.33
C VAL A 196 -10.52 15.22 1.43
N ALA A 197 -10.75 16.47 1.85
CA ALA A 197 -11.71 16.84 2.86
C ALA A 197 -12.61 17.96 2.34
N LYS A 198 -13.81 18.08 2.93
CA LYS A 198 -14.71 19.19 2.65
C LYS A 198 -14.02 20.51 3.00
N ASP A 199 -14.06 21.48 2.07
CA ASP A 199 -13.44 22.80 2.21
C ASP A 199 -11.90 22.77 2.39
N GLY A 200 -11.25 21.64 2.08
CA GLY A 200 -9.79 21.49 2.14
C GLY A 200 -9.11 21.78 0.80
N GLU A 201 -7.83 22.15 0.86
CA GLU A 201 -7.00 22.39 -0.33
C GLU A 201 -6.22 21.15 -0.77
N ASP A 202 -5.89 20.25 0.17
CA ASP A 202 -5.32 18.94 -0.12
C ASP A 202 -6.24 18.15 -1.03
N SER A 203 -5.67 17.58 -2.10
CA SER A 203 -6.48 17.08 -3.21
C SER A 203 -5.86 15.87 -3.89
N PHE A 204 -6.71 14.99 -4.39
CA PHE A 204 -6.35 14.09 -5.47
C PHE A 204 -6.34 14.86 -6.79
N ILE A 205 -5.24 14.79 -7.54
CA ILE A 205 -5.09 15.44 -8.84
C ILE A 205 -4.91 14.38 -9.92
N PHE A 206 -5.71 14.45 -10.97
CA PHE A 206 -5.67 13.54 -12.12
C PHE A 206 -5.23 14.29 -13.35
N TYR A 207 -4.07 13.95 -13.89
CA TYR A 207 -3.52 14.56 -15.10
C TYR A 207 -3.86 13.72 -16.33
N PHE A 208 -4.45 14.38 -17.32
CA PHE A 208 -4.76 13.80 -18.61
C PHE A 208 -3.89 14.45 -19.68
N LYS A 209 -3.21 13.63 -20.47
CA LYS A 209 -2.42 14.05 -21.62
C LYS A 209 -2.93 13.39 -22.88
N ASP A 210 -3.08 14.18 -23.93
CA ASP A 210 -3.62 13.73 -25.22
C ASP A 210 -4.97 12.99 -25.04
N GLY A 211 -5.78 13.44 -24.08
CA GLY A 211 -7.12 12.92 -23.80
C GLY A 211 -7.19 11.66 -22.94
N LYS A 212 -6.07 11.11 -22.45
CA LYS A 212 -6.01 9.92 -21.60
C LYS A 212 -5.32 10.20 -20.27
N LEU A 213 -5.71 9.47 -19.22
CA LEU A 213 -5.09 9.57 -17.91
C LEU A 213 -3.61 9.17 -18.01
N GLU A 214 -2.72 10.10 -17.66
CA GLU A 214 -1.27 9.90 -17.64
C GLU A 214 -0.83 9.53 -16.22
N SER A 215 -1.28 10.29 -15.23
CA SER A 215 -0.83 10.14 -13.84
C SER A 215 -1.84 10.69 -12.84
N PHE A 216 -1.72 10.25 -11.59
CA PHE A 216 -2.55 10.71 -10.47
C PHE A 216 -1.70 10.94 -9.22
N TYR A 217 -2.08 11.96 -8.45
CA TYR A 217 -1.34 12.49 -7.33
C TYR A 217 -2.26 12.62 -6.13
N LEU A 218 -1.72 12.37 -4.95
CA LEU A 218 -2.20 12.92 -3.69
C LEU A 218 -1.32 14.13 -3.37
N TRP A 219 -1.89 15.32 -3.57
CA TRP A 219 -1.21 16.59 -3.38
C TRP A 219 -1.59 17.19 -2.04
N TRP A 220 -0.58 17.65 -1.32
CA TRP A 220 -0.70 18.31 -0.02
C TRP A 220 -0.23 19.75 -0.12
N LEU A 221 -0.99 20.67 0.44
CA LEU A 221 -0.60 22.06 0.61
C LEU A 221 0.12 22.23 1.96
N LEU A 222 1.42 21.96 1.95
CA LEU A 222 2.27 21.93 3.16
C LEU A 222 3.04 23.23 3.41
N CYS A 223 2.91 24.14 2.47
CA CYS A 223 3.36 25.53 2.41
C CYS A 223 2.08 26.34 2.12
#